data_AF-A0A482ZAH1-F1
#
_entry.id   AF-A0A482ZAH1-F1
#
_cell.length_a   1.000
_cell.length_b   1.000
_cell.length_c   1.000
_cell.angle_alpha   90.00
_cell.angle_beta   90.00
_cell.angle_gamma   90.00
#
_symmetry.space_group_name_H-M   'P 1'
#
loop_
_entity.id
_entity.type
_entity.pdbx_description
1 polymer ?
#
loop_
_entity_poly.entity_id
_entity_poly.type
_entity_poly.pdbx_seq_one_letter_code
_entity_poly.pdbx_strand_id
1 'polypeptide(L)'
;MSPFLKKRIMALSGILWITYLIIHMLANLNFLTGADNFNGFYQWFNDSVILRWSIIGWLILSILFHVYTAIARQLDSNSKRQIAYKKPYPKAVPRLIAWSGATLLFSFIVFHFFQMQLLDTRDFYAEMRSIFTDPIMLVVYGLGFMALAAHLHHALGSVGQTFGLTHKQHNGFVIAFVVFLVGGFALVPLSIYL
;
A
#
# COMPACT_ATOMS: atom_id res chain seq x y z
N MET A 1 23.00 4.27 -12.52
CA MET A 1 22.20 3.03 -12.73
C MET A 1 21.56 3.06 -14.10
N SER A 2 21.63 1.96 -14.86
CA SER A 2 20.97 1.88 -16.18
C SER A 2 19.44 1.96 -16.05
N PRO A 3 18.70 2.44 -17.08
CA PRO A 3 17.23 2.50 -17.07
C PRO A 3 16.58 1.14 -16.80
N PHE A 4 17.20 0.07 -17.31
CA PHE A 4 16.77 -1.31 -17.11
C PHE A 4 16.86 -1.73 -15.64
N LEU A 5 17.99 -1.43 -14.98
CA LEU A 5 18.20 -1.75 -13.58
C LEU A 5 17.20 -1.00 -12.68
N LYS A 6 16.96 0.31 -12.95
CA LYS A 6 15.96 1.10 -12.21
C LYS A 6 14.54 0.52 -12.34
N LYS A 7 14.16 0.02 -13.51
CA LYS A 7 12.84 -0.61 -13.74
C LYS A 7 12.69 -1.90 -12.94
N ARG A 8 13.69 -2.78 -12.95
CA ARG A 8 13.70 -4.02 -12.16
C ARG A 8 13.64 -3.75 -10.66
N ILE A 9 14.46 -2.81 -10.18
CA ILE A 9 14.49 -2.42 -8.77
C ILE A 9 13.15 -1.86 -8.30
N MET A 10 12.51 -1.01 -9.10
CA MET A 10 11.16 -0.51 -8.79
C MET A 10 10.14 -1.65 -8.68
N ALA A 11 10.23 -2.65 -9.57
CA ALA A 11 9.32 -3.79 -9.53
C ALA A 11 9.57 -4.68 -8.30
N LEU A 12 10.84 -4.93 -7.96
CA LEU A 12 11.22 -5.73 -6.79
C LEU A 12 10.80 -5.07 -5.48
N SER A 13 11.00 -3.75 -5.35
CA SER A 13 10.53 -3.02 -4.16
C SER A 13 9.00 -3.04 -4.10
N GLY A 14 8.29 -2.90 -5.23
CA GLY A 14 6.84 -3.05 -5.28
C GLY A 14 6.35 -4.43 -4.80
N ILE A 15 7.02 -5.51 -5.23
CA ILE A 15 6.69 -6.88 -4.78
C ILE A 15 6.86 -7.03 -3.27
N LEU A 16 7.95 -6.48 -2.70
CA LEU A 16 8.17 -6.47 -1.25
C LEU A 16 7.00 -5.81 -0.51
N TRP A 17 6.54 -4.64 -0.98
CA TRP A 17 5.40 -3.94 -0.40
C TRP A 17 4.09 -4.72 -0.52
N ILE A 18 3.85 -5.37 -1.66
CA ILE A 18 2.67 -6.22 -1.85
C ILE A 18 2.69 -7.40 -0.87
N THR A 19 3.84 -8.06 -0.69
CA THR A 19 4.01 -9.15 0.27
C THR A 19 3.72 -8.68 1.70
N TYR A 20 4.26 -7.52 2.10
CA TYR A 20 3.96 -6.93 3.39
C TYR A 20 2.47 -6.62 3.55
N LEU A 21 1.83 -6.03 2.53
CA LEU A 21 0.40 -5.71 2.59
C LEU A 21 -0.47 -6.95 2.75
N ILE A 22 -0.12 -8.09 2.12
CA ILE A 22 -0.84 -9.35 2.33
C ILE A 22 -0.73 -9.79 3.80
N ILE A 23 0.48 -9.83 4.34
CA ILE A 23 0.71 -10.22 5.75
C ILE A 23 -0.01 -9.25 6.69
N HIS A 24 0.07 -7.94 6.41
CA HIS A 24 -0.57 -6.91 7.19
C HIS A 24 -2.10 -7.03 7.14
N MET A 25 -2.68 -7.29 5.97
CA MET A 25 -4.12 -7.56 5.83
C MET A 25 -4.54 -8.78 6.64
N LEU A 26 -3.79 -9.89 6.56
CA LEU A 26 -4.09 -11.11 7.31
C LEU A 26 -3.97 -10.90 8.83
N ALA A 27 -2.96 -10.16 9.29
CA ALA A 27 -2.82 -9.78 10.69
C ALA A 27 -4.00 -8.91 11.17
N ASN A 28 -4.49 -7.99 10.33
CA ASN A 28 -5.67 -7.18 10.63
C ASN A 28 -6.96 -8.02 10.64
N LEU A 29 -7.11 -8.99 9.74
CA LEU A 29 -8.26 -9.89 9.71
C LEU A 29 -8.37 -10.77 10.97
N ASN A 30 -7.29 -10.91 11.74
CA ASN A 30 -7.35 -11.51 13.08
C ASN A 30 -8.37 -10.80 14.00
N PHE A 31 -8.71 -9.52 13.73
CA PHE A 31 -9.75 -8.77 14.44
C PHE A 31 -11.09 -9.51 14.44
N LEU A 32 -11.40 -10.23 13.35
CA LEU A 32 -12.66 -10.98 13.20
C LEU A 32 -12.75 -12.20 14.13
N THR A 33 -11.65 -12.57 14.80
CA THR A 33 -11.60 -13.73 15.70
C THR A 33 -11.85 -13.38 17.17
N GLY A 34 -12.17 -12.11 17.46
CA GLY A 34 -12.50 -11.62 18.80
C GLY A 34 -11.34 -10.90 19.52
N ALA A 35 -11.70 -10.20 20.61
CA ALA A 35 -10.79 -9.31 21.33
C ALA A 35 -9.56 -10.03 21.89
N ASP A 36 -9.74 -11.19 22.52
CA ASP A 36 -8.65 -11.95 23.14
C ASP A 36 -7.56 -12.33 22.15
N ASN A 37 -7.95 -12.87 20.98
CA ASN A 37 -7.03 -13.29 19.93
C ASN A 37 -6.32 -12.09 19.28
N PHE A 38 -7.04 -11.00 19.06
CA PHE A 38 -6.48 -9.80 18.46
C PHE A 38 -5.49 -9.12 19.42
N ASN A 39 -5.90 -8.89 20.66
CA ASN A 39 -5.06 -8.29 21.69
C ASN A 39 -3.83 -9.16 21.97
N GLY A 40 -3.99 -10.47 22.09
CA GLY A 40 -2.87 -11.40 22.30
C GLY A 40 -1.84 -11.36 21.16
N PHE A 41 -2.29 -11.30 19.90
CA PHE A 41 -1.38 -11.18 18.76
C PHE A 41 -0.59 -9.85 18.77
N TYR A 42 -1.28 -8.72 18.97
CA TYR A 42 -0.60 -7.42 18.98
C TYR A 42 0.25 -7.22 20.24
N GLN A 43 -0.13 -7.78 21.38
CA GLN A 43 0.72 -7.81 22.56
C GLN A 43 2.00 -8.59 22.29
N TRP A 44 1.90 -9.83 21.78
CA TRP A 44 3.08 -10.63 21.38
C TRP A 44 3.99 -9.90 20.39
N PHE A 45 3.39 -9.27 19.37
CA PHE A 45 4.16 -8.54 18.37
C PHE A 45 4.86 -7.31 18.96
N ASN A 46 4.19 -6.57 19.85
CA ASN A 46 4.77 -5.39 20.51
C ASN A 46 5.87 -5.77 21.51
N ASP A 47 5.68 -6.86 22.26
CA ASP A 47 6.67 -7.40 23.20
C ASP A 47 7.88 -8.02 22.48
N SER A 48 7.70 -8.47 21.24
CA SER A 48 8.77 -8.96 20.36
C SER A 48 9.62 -7.80 19.78
N VAL A 49 10.23 -7.01 20.65
CA VAL A 49 10.91 -5.74 20.34
C VAL A 49 11.87 -5.84 19.16
N ILE A 50 12.74 -6.86 19.13
CA ILE A 50 13.73 -7.05 18.05
C ILE A 50 13.04 -7.30 16.72
N LEU A 51 12.05 -8.20 16.69
CA LEU A 51 11.30 -8.54 15.47
C LEU A 51 10.55 -7.32 14.94
N ARG A 52 9.82 -6.63 15.83
CA ARG A 52 9.03 -5.45 15.51
C ARG A 52 9.88 -4.34 14.89
N TRP A 53 10.97 -3.94 15.55
CA TRP A 53 11.81 -2.86 15.06
C TRP A 53 12.62 -3.25 13.83
N SER A 54 12.94 -4.53 13.67
CA SER A 54 13.56 -5.05 12.44
C SER A 54 12.60 -4.93 11.25
N ILE A 55 11.32 -5.30 11.43
CA ILE A 55 10.28 -5.14 10.41
C ILE A 55 10.06 -3.66 10.10
N ILE A 56 9.89 -2.81 11.11
CA ILE A 56 9.69 -1.36 10.91
C ILE A 56 10.88 -0.73 10.19
N GLY A 57 12.11 -1.01 10.62
CA GLY A 57 13.33 -0.49 9.99
C GLY A 57 13.45 -0.93 8.52
N TRP A 58 13.14 -2.20 8.25
CA TRP A 58 13.13 -2.73 6.88
C TRP A 58 12.07 -2.06 6.00
N LEU A 59 10.86 -1.85 6.52
CA LEU A 59 9.80 -1.14 5.81
C LEU A 59 10.19 0.31 5.54
N ILE A 60 10.70 1.04 6.52
CA ILE A 60 11.17 2.43 6.34
C ILE A 60 12.26 2.48 5.26
N LEU A 61 13.28 1.62 5.32
CA LEU A 61 14.33 1.58 4.31
C LEU A 61 13.75 1.28 2.91
N SER A 62 12.83 0.31 2.83
CA SER A 62 12.23 -0.10 1.56
C SER A 62 11.31 0.96 0.97
N ILE A 63 10.52 1.72 1.76
CA ILE A 63 9.66 2.80 1.22
C ILE A 63 10.52 3.95 0.71
N LEU A 64 11.57 4.33 1.46
CA LEU A 64 12.48 5.38 1.05
C LEU A 64 13.14 5.03 -0.29
N PHE A 65 13.60 3.79 -0.42
CA PHE A 65 14.20 3.29 -1.65
C PHE A 65 13.19 3.17 -2.81
N HIS A 66 11.95 2.75 -2.53
CA HIS A 66 10.87 2.68 -3.51
C HIS A 66 10.51 4.07 -4.05
N VAL A 67 10.28 5.04 -3.17
CA VAL A 67 9.95 6.43 -3.51
C VAL A 67 11.12 7.11 -4.23
N TYR A 68 12.35 6.93 -3.74
CA TYR A 68 13.55 7.42 -4.42
C TYR A 68 13.64 6.89 -5.86
N THR A 69 13.47 5.59 -6.05
CA THR A 69 13.54 4.97 -7.39
C THR A 69 12.42 5.49 -8.28
N ALA A 70 11.19 5.67 -7.75
CA ALA A 70 10.08 6.24 -8.50
C ALA A 70 10.39 7.67 -8.98
N ILE A 71 10.89 8.54 -8.10
CA ILE A 71 11.28 9.92 -8.43
C ILE A 71 12.44 9.93 -9.42
N ALA A 72 13.51 9.16 -9.17
CA ALA A 72 14.68 9.11 -10.04
C ALA A 72 14.32 8.66 -11.47
N ARG A 73 13.46 7.64 -11.61
CA ARG A 73 12.93 7.22 -12.92
C ARG A 73 12.10 8.31 -13.57
N GLN A 74 11.38 9.08 -12.77
CA GLN A 74 10.51 10.12 -13.26
C GLN A 74 11.28 11.34 -13.80
N LEU A 75 12.35 11.73 -13.11
CA LEU A 75 13.27 12.79 -13.54
C LEU A 75 14.02 12.38 -14.82
N ASP A 76 14.53 11.15 -14.90
CA ASP A 76 15.15 10.60 -16.12
C ASP A 76 14.20 10.63 -17.32
N SER A 77 12.92 10.34 -17.10
CA SER A 77 11.91 10.37 -18.16
C SER A 77 11.59 11.80 -18.61
N ASN A 78 11.78 12.79 -17.75
CA ASN A 78 11.59 14.20 -18.09
C ASN A 78 12.76 14.74 -18.90
N SER A 79 14.00 14.45 -18.49
CA SER A 79 15.21 14.96 -19.17
C SER A 79 15.35 14.45 -20.60
N LYS A 80 14.80 13.27 -20.89
CA LYS A 80 14.82 12.66 -22.23
C LYS A 80 13.67 13.10 -23.15
N ARG A 81 12.75 13.93 -22.67
CA ARG A 81 11.55 14.35 -23.42
C ARG A 81 11.85 15.63 -24.20
N GLN A 82 12.28 15.48 -25.46
CA GLN A 82 12.50 16.59 -26.39
C GLN A 82 11.20 17.01 -27.13
N ILE A 83 10.23 16.10 -27.30
CA ILE A 83 8.95 16.37 -27.98
C ILE A 83 7.80 15.67 -27.25
N ALA A 84 6.67 16.36 -27.05
CA ALA A 84 5.47 15.77 -26.46
C ALA A 84 4.79 14.82 -27.47
N TYR A 85 4.95 13.50 -27.28
CA TYR A 85 4.21 12.50 -28.06
C TYR A 85 2.69 12.71 -27.92
N LYS A 86 1.99 12.94 -29.04
CA LYS A 86 0.53 12.78 -29.13
C LYS A 86 0.19 11.31 -28.88
N LYS A 87 -0.29 10.97 -27.68
CA LYS A 87 -0.79 9.61 -27.41
C LYS A 87 -2.15 9.43 -28.09
N PRO A 88 -2.35 8.39 -28.92
CA PRO A 88 -3.67 8.07 -29.45
C PRO A 88 -4.63 7.68 -28.32
N TYR A 89 -5.93 7.86 -28.57
CA TYR A 89 -7.02 7.54 -27.66
C TYR A 89 -7.06 6.03 -27.36
N PRO A 90 -7.37 5.57 -26.12
CA PRO A 90 -7.86 6.34 -24.97
C PRO A 90 -6.79 7.14 -24.23
N LYS A 91 -7.20 8.27 -23.64
CA LYS A 91 -6.33 9.14 -22.84
C LYS A 91 -5.77 8.35 -21.65
N ALA A 92 -4.48 8.03 -21.68
CA ALA A 92 -3.77 7.47 -20.53
C ALA A 92 -3.99 8.33 -19.27
N VAL A 93 -4.05 7.70 -18.09
CA VAL A 93 -4.21 8.39 -16.80
C VAL A 93 -3.22 9.57 -16.73
N PRO A 94 -3.72 10.81 -16.54
CA PRO A 94 -2.85 11.98 -16.44
C PRO A 94 -1.82 11.79 -15.35
N ARG A 95 -0.58 12.17 -15.65
CA ARG A 95 0.53 12.02 -14.72
C ARG A 95 0.29 12.77 -13.40
N LEU A 96 -0.33 13.94 -13.46
CA LEU A 96 -0.70 14.70 -12.26
C LEU A 96 -1.62 13.87 -11.35
N ILE A 97 -2.61 13.19 -11.92
CA ILE A 97 -3.54 12.34 -11.18
C ILE A 97 -2.78 11.15 -10.55
N ALA A 98 -1.95 10.47 -11.33
CA ALA A 98 -1.15 9.35 -10.83
C ALA A 98 -0.24 9.75 -9.66
N TRP A 99 0.44 10.90 -9.75
CA TRP A 99 1.28 11.41 -8.67
C TRP A 99 0.46 11.89 -7.47
N SER A 100 -0.69 12.54 -7.69
CA SER A 100 -1.57 12.96 -6.58
C SER A 100 -2.08 11.76 -5.77
N GLY A 101 -2.44 10.65 -6.43
CA GLY A 101 -2.84 9.42 -5.74
C GLY A 101 -1.68 8.77 -4.99
N ALA A 102 -0.47 8.75 -5.58
CA ALA A 102 0.72 8.24 -4.89
C ALA A 102 1.12 9.10 -3.68
N THR A 103 1.02 10.43 -3.79
CA THR A 103 1.26 11.36 -2.68
C THR A 103 0.23 11.16 -1.57
N LEU A 104 -1.06 11.06 -1.92
CA LEU A 104 -2.12 10.77 -0.95
C LEU A 104 -1.86 9.46 -0.21
N LEU A 105 -1.49 8.39 -0.93
CA LEU A 105 -1.14 7.10 -0.31
C LEU A 105 0.06 7.23 0.62
N PHE A 106 1.12 7.93 0.21
CA PHE A 106 2.29 8.13 1.06
C PHE A 106 1.94 8.91 2.33
N SER A 107 1.16 9.99 2.20
CA SER A 107 0.66 10.75 3.35
C SER A 107 -0.19 9.88 4.28
N PHE A 108 -1.05 9.02 3.74
CA PHE A 108 -1.83 8.07 4.51
C PHE A 108 -0.93 7.05 5.24
N ILE A 109 0.09 6.50 4.60
CA ILE A 109 1.04 5.57 5.23
C ILE A 109 1.76 6.24 6.40
N VAL A 110 2.23 7.48 6.24
CA VAL A 110 2.91 8.24 7.31
C VAL A 110 1.94 8.49 8.46
N PHE A 111 0.74 8.98 8.16
CA PHE A 111 -0.31 9.20 9.15
C PHE A 111 -0.64 7.91 9.92
N HIS A 112 -0.96 6.84 9.20
CA HIS A 112 -1.30 5.54 9.77
C HIS A 112 -0.16 4.99 10.63
N PHE A 113 1.09 5.07 10.15
CA PHE A 113 2.25 4.63 10.92
C PHE A 113 2.32 5.33 12.28
N PHE A 114 2.27 6.66 12.31
CA PHE A 114 2.34 7.41 13.56
C PHE A 114 1.12 7.19 14.44
N GLN A 115 -0.09 7.15 13.86
CA GLN A 115 -1.31 6.83 14.61
C GLN A 115 -1.15 5.51 15.38
N MET A 116 -0.68 4.44 14.71
CA MET A 116 -0.50 3.13 15.33
C MET A 116 0.59 3.12 16.41
N GLN A 117 1.58 4.02 16.37
CA GLN A 117 2.60 4.12 17.43
C GLN A 117 2.07 4.78 18.71
N LEU A 118 0.94 5.47 18.64
CA LEU A 118 0.39 6.28 19.73
C LEU A 118 -0.76 5.59 20.48
N LEU A 119 -1.23 4.44 20.00
CA LEU A 119 -2.33 3.69 20.62
C LEU A 119 -1.89 2.94 21.87
N ASP A 120 -2.82 2.68 22.79
CA ASP A 120 -2.57 1.78 23.92
C ASP A 120 -2.38 0.34 23.41
N THR A 121 -1.21 -0.23 23.67
CA THR A 121 -0.87 -1.60 23.23
C THR A 121 -1.57 -2.70 24.03
N ARG A 122 -2.22 -2.37 25.16
CA ARG A 122 -2.90 -3.34 26.03
C ARG A 122 -4.27 -3.77 25.51
N ASP A 123 -5.01 -2.87 24.86
CA ASP A 123 -6.32 -3.17 24.29
C ASP A 123 -6.45 -2.60 22.87
N PHE A 124 -5.68 -3.19 21.96
CA PHE A 124 -5.69 -2.83 20.54
C PHE A 124 -7.06 -3.01 19.89
N TYR A 125 -7.86 -3.97 20.37
CA TYR A 125 -9.20 -4.24 19.87
C TYR A 125 -10.13 -3.05 20.14
N ALA A 126 -10.14 -2.54 21.37
CA ALA A 126 -10.92 -1.35 21.72
C ALA A 126 -10.45 -0.10 20.94
N GLU A 127 -9.14 0.08 20.78
CA GLU A 127 -8.57 1.18 19.99
C GLU A 127 -9.01 1.13 18.52
N MET A 128 -8.96 -0.06 17.90
CA MET A 128 -9.44 -0.26 16.53
C MET A 128 -10.94 0.04 16.39
N ARG A 129 -11.76 -0.35 17.37
CA ARG A 129 -13.18 0.01 17.40
C ARG A 129 -13.40 1.51 17.54
N SER A 130 -12.65 2.16 18.42
CA SER A 130 -12.69 3.61 18.62
C SER A 130 -12.37 4.35 17.30
N ILE A 131 -11.28 3.96 16.64
CA ILE A 131 -10.87 4.52 15.35
C ILE A 131 -11.98 4.40 14.31
N PHE A 132 -12.55 3.21 14.13
CA PHE A 132 -13.51 2.99 13.05
C PHE A 132 -14.95 3.37 13.38
N THR A 133 -15.23 3.77 14.62
CA THR A 133 -16.50 4.41 15.01
C THR A 133 -16.47 5.92 14.76
N ASP A 134 -15.29 6.54 14.70
CA ASP A 134 -15.13 7.95 14.32
C ASP A 134 -15.39 8.16 12.81
N PRO A 135 -16.43 8.95 12.42
CA PRO A 135 -16.73 9.22 11.02
C PRO A 135 -15.58 9.87 10.24
N ILE A 136 -14.76 10.69 10.91
CA ILE A 136 -13.61 11.35 10.27
C ILE A 136 -12.58 10.28 9.88
N MET A 137 -12.33 9.35 10.79
CA MET A 137 -11.37 8.27 10.57
C MET A 137 -11.85 7.29 9.49
N LEU A 138 -13.16 7.01 9.41
CA LEU A 138 -13.73 6.25 8.29
C LEU A 138 -13.43 6.91 6.93
N VAL A 139 -13.58 8.24 6.85
CA VAL A 139 -13.25 8.97 5.62
C VAL A 139 -11.74 8.92 5.33
N VAL A 140 -10.89 9.13 6.33
CA VAL A 140 -9.43 9.09 6.17
C VAL A 140 -8.97 7.71 5.68
N TYR A 141 -9.45 6.62 6.29
CA TYR A 141 -9.12 5.26 5.87
C TYR A 141 -9.75 4.90 4.52
N GLY A 142 -10.97 5.36 4.24
CA GLY A 142 -11.61 5.21 2.93
C GLY A 142 -10.79 5.84 1.80
N LEU A 143 -10.31 7.07 1.99
CA LEU A 143 -9.41 7.74 1.05
C LEU A 143 -8.07 7.00 0.92
N GLY A 144 -7.52 6.49 2.04
CA GLY A 144 -6.34 5.63 2.05
C GLY A 144 -6.52 4.36 1.21
N PHE A 145 -7.64 3.67 1.37
CA PHE A 145 -7.98 2.46 0.61
C PHE A 145 -8.19 2.75 -0.87
N MET A 146 -8.83 3.87 -1.22
CA MET A 146 -8.98 4.30 -2.62
C MET A 146 -7.61 4.59 -3.26
N ALA A 147 -6.73 5.30 -2.54
CA ALA A 147 -5.38 5.61 -3.01
C ALA A 147 -4.55 4.33 -3.16
N LEU A 148 -4.66 3.39 -2.22
CA LEU A 148 -4.02 2.07 -2.27
C LEU A 148 -4.51 1.25 -3.47
N ALA A 149 -5.83 1.17 -3.67
CA ALA A 149 -6.44 0.45 -4.79
C ALA A 149 -5.95 1.00 -6.14
N ALA A 150 -5.98 2.32 -6.31
CA ALA A 150 -5.53 2.99 -7.53
C ALA A 150 -4.03 2.76 -7.78
N HIS A 151 -3.22 2.84 -6.72
CA HIS A 151 -1.78 2.61 -6.80
C HIS A 151 -1.47 1.16 -7.18
N LEU A 152 -2.09 0.17 -6.53
CA LEU A 152 -1.90 -1.25 -6.82
C LEU A 152 -2.35 -1.62 -8.23
N HIS A 153 -3.51 -1.13 -8.67
CA HIS A 153 -3.99 -1.36 -10.03
C HIS A 153 -2.98 -0.87 -11.08
N HIS A 154 -2.38 0.30 -10.87
CA HIS A 154 -1.32 0.82 -11.73
C HIS A 154 0.02 0.06 -11.59
N ALA A 155 0.42 -0.24 -10.36
CA ALA A 155 1.72 -0.81 -10.04
C ALA A 155 1.82 -2.28 -10.49
N LEU A 156 0.81 -3.10 -10.23
CA LEU A 156 0.77 -4.51 -10.63
C LEU A 156 0.87 -4.66 -12.15
N GLY A 157 0.19 -3.77 -12.90
CA GLY A 157 0.34 -3.64 -14.35
C GLY A 157 1.78 -3.49 -14.79
N SER A 158 2.48 -2.55 -14.14
CA SER A 158 3.87 -2.23 -14.45
C SER A 158 4.85 -3.34 -14.02
N VAL A 159 4.58 -4.02 -12.89
CA VAL A 159 5.36 -5.17 -12.41
C VAL A 159 5.23 -6.33 -13.39
N GLY A 160 4.02 -6.71 -13.78
CA GLY A 160 3.78 -7.79 -14.74
C GLY A 160 4.51 -7.57 -16.06
N GLN A 161 4.44 -6.36 -16.61
CA GLN A 161 5.18 -6.00 -17.83
C GLN A 161 6.71 -6.04 -17.66
N THR A 162 7.22 -5.81 -16.45
CA THR A 162 8.67 -5.88 -16.16
C THR A 162 9.17 -7.32 -16.21
N PHE A 163 8.31 -8.29 -15.88
CA PHE A 163 8.61 -9.72 -15.88
C PHE A 163 8.03 -10.47 -17.09
N GLY A 164 7.57 -9.77 -18.13
CA GLY A 164 7.19 -10.35 -19.42
C GLY A 164 5.71 -10.73 -19.59
N LEU A 165 4.83 -10.37 -18.64
CA LEU A 165 3.39 -10.59 -18.79
C LEU A 165 2.77 -9.58 -19.77
N THR A 166 1.85 -10.04 -20.63
CA THR A 166 1.17 -9.20 -21.63
C THR A 166 -0.13 -8.58 -21.10
N HIS A 167 -0.52 -7.43 -21.67
CA HIS A 167 -1.63 -6.59 -21.18
C HIS A 167 -3.00 -7.31 -21.13
N LYS A 168 -3.31 -8.21 -22.07
CA LYS A 168 -4.60 -8.94 -22.08
C LYS A 168 -4.68 -10.06 -21.03
N GLN A 169 -3.54 -10.65 -20.67
CA GLN A 169 -3.51 -11.87 -19.84
C GLN A 169 -3.64 -11.60 -18.34
N HIS A 170 -3.42 -10.36 -17.87
CA HIS A 170 -3.32 -10.09 -16.43
C HIS A 170 -4.34 -9.07 -15.88
N ASN A 171 -5.13 -8.40 -16.73
CA ASN A 171 -6.03 -7.33 -16.27
C ASN A 171 -7.09 -7.84 -15.28
N GLY A 172 -7.69 -9.01 -15.54
CA GLY A 172 -8.64 -9.64 -14.62
C GLY A 172 -7.99 -10.04 -13.29
N PHE A 173 -6.77 -10.59 -13.33
CA PHE A 173 -6.01 -10.93 -12.14
C PHE A 173 -5.69 -9.70 -11.28
N VAL A 174 -5.28 -8.58 -11.89
CA VAL A 174 -5.03 -7.33 -11.14
C VAL A 174 -6.27 -6.86 -10.42
N ILE A 175 -7.41 -6.81 -11.11
CA ILE A 175 -8.67 -6.37 -10.51
C ILE A 175 -9.04 -7.29 -9.34
N ALA A 176 -9.01 -8.61 -9.57
CA ALA A 176 -9.31 -9.59 -8.52
C ALA A 176 -8.37 -9.46 -7.32
N PHE A 177 -7.07 -9.28 -7.55
CA PHE A 177 -6.07 -9.13 -6.50
C PHE A 177 -6.26 -7.82 -5.72
N VAL A 178 -6.54 -6.70 -6.40
CA VAL A 178 -6.81 -5.42 -5.74
C VAL A 178 -8.08 -5.49 -4.90
N VAL A 179 -9.16 -6.07 -5.43
CA VAL A 179 -10.41 -6.28 -4.70
C VAL A 179 -10.19 -7.20 -3.50
N PHE A 180 -9.44 -8.29 -3.66
CA PHE A 180 -9.08 -9.19 -2.57
C PHE A 180 -8.33 -8.44 -1.45
N LEU A 181 -7.27 -7.71 -1.80
CA LEU A 181 -6.39 -7.09 -0.81
C LEU A 181 -7.09 -5.92 -0.09
N VAL A 182 -7.70 -5.02 -0.85
CA VAL A 182 -8.39 -3.84 -0.28
C VAL A 182 -9.69 -4.25 0.40
N GLY A 183 -10.41 -5.21 -0.17
CA GLY A 183 -11.60 -5.79 0.44
C GLY A 183 -11.29 -6.45 1.78
N GLY A 184 -10.18 -7.19 1.88
CA GLY A 184 -9.74 -7.78 3.14
C GLY A 184 -9.45 -6.73 4.22
N PHE A 185 -8.80 -5.61 3.89
CA PHE A 185 -8.67 -4.50 4.83
C PHE A 185 -10.01 -3.88 5.21
N ALA A 186 -10.93 -3.72 4.24
CA ALA A 186 -12.24 -3.12 4.46
C ALA A 186 -13.18 -3.99 5.32
N LEU A 187 -12.95 -5.31 5.39
CA LEU A 187 -13.74 -6.20 6.25
C LEU A 187 -13.63 -5.83 7.74
N VAL A 188 -12.48 -5.32 8.19
CA VAL A 188 -12.28 -4.93 9.60
C VAL A 188 -13.24 -3.82 10.02
N PRO A 189 -13.23 -2.61 9.41
CA PRO A 189 -14.19 -1.57 9.76
C PRO A 189 -15.64 -1.98 9.50
N LEU A 190 -15.93 -2.73 8.42
CA LEU A 190 -17.29 -3.18 8.14
C LEU A 190 -17.83 -4.11 9.24
N SER A 191 -16.99 -5.01 9.78
CA SER A 191 -17.38 -5.94 10.83
C SER A 191 -17.79 -5.27 12.14
N ILE A 192 -17.40 -4.02 12.36
CA ILE A 192 -17.77 -3.26 13.58
C ILE A 192 -19.26 -2.85 13.56
N TYR A 193 -19.86 -2.78 12.36
CA TYR A 193 -21.25 -2.35 12.14
C TYR A 193 -22.22 -3.49 11.86
N LEU A 194 -21.73 -4.74 11.84
CA LEU A 194 -22.52 -5.96 11.61
C LEU A 194 -22.75 -6.69 12.93
#